data_AF-A0A9P7E3D2-F1
#
_entry.id   AF-A0A9P7E3D2-F1
#
_cell.length_a   1.000
_cell.length_b   1.000
_cell.length_c   1.000
_cell.angle_alpha   90.00
_cell.angle_beta   90.00
_cell.angle_gamma   90.00
#
_symmetry.space_group_name_H-M   'P 1'
#
loop_
_entity.id
_entity.type
_entity.pdbx_description
1 polymer ?
#
loop_
_entity_poly.entity_id
_entity_poly.type
_entity_poly.pdbx_seq_one_letter_code
_entity_poly.pdbx_strand_id
1 'polypeptide(L)'
;MPTGRQAPGSGTGPPKSNSPIPSNGPNTRRTTRTNISLEEIIATPSNVMDTDSAEKFLASKLLCHEGQPYTLTHLVSILFHITQMSAVTPVPVTAAIRAVAFILKKQIACEIADTAAQRLADTLTNSLSESITNRLVDHAIAALAPQVAEVHTASQALAKTAQQAENTLISSLDKAECLHRIARDERTEQEGGVSIAAERLEEAADALYTSVVDCQNAIKVLTPSLDVMQDRINHLSTQMLSTPPPTQVHTPPTYSTVAAAHLPPKESLHSLPPSLTKR
;
A
#
# COMPACT_ATOMS: atom_id res chain seq x y z
N MET A 1 93.78 6.19 9.85
CA MET A 1 95.19 6.66 9.82
C MET A 1 95.47 7.33 11.14
N PRO A 2 96.54 7.04 11.91
CA PRO A 2 97.78 6.38 11.53
C PRO A 2 98.24 5.22 12.44
N THR A 3 99.07 4.37 11.84
CA THR A 3 100.07 3.48 12.45
C THR A 3 101.20 4.27 13.13
N GLY A 4 101.78 3.74 14.21
CA GLY A 4 103.01 4.29 14.78
C GLY A 4 103.71 3.32 15.75
N ARG A 5 104.76 2.66 15.24
CA ARG A 5 105.74 1.84 15.96
C ARG A 5 106.45 2.61 17.10
N GLN A 6 106.87 1.91 18.14
CA GLN A 6 108.25 2.01 18.67
C GLN A 6 108.61 0.81 19.56
N ALA A 7 109.89 0.46 19.52
CA ALA A 7 110.51 -0.77 20.04
C ALA A 7 111.28 -0.49 21.36
N PRO A 8 112.35 -1.24 21.72
CA PRO A 8 112.41 -2.19 22.83
C PRO A 8 113.24 -1.70 24.03
N GLY A 9 113.15 -2.38 25.18
CA GLY A 9 113.99 -2.09 26.35
C GLY A 9 114.11 -3.27 27.31
N SER A 10 115.35 -3.64 27.60
CA SER A 10 115.82 -4.86 28.27
C SER A 10 116.03 -4.71 29.78
N GLY A 11 116.03 -5.85 30.49
CA GLY A 11 116.64 -6.04 31.83
C GLY A 11 115.71 -5.63 32.98
N THR A 12 115.62 -6.31 34.12
CA THR A 12 116.50 -7.26 34.83
C THR A 12 115.65 -7.92 35.92
N GLY A 13 115.86 -9.21 36.19
CA GLY A 13 115.17 -9.98 37.22
C GLY A 13 115.67 -9.73 38.67
N PRO A 14 115.30 -10.61 39.63
CA PRO A 14 114.45 -10.28 40.80
C PRO A 14 115.21 -10.50 42.14
N PRO A 15 114.57 -10.50 43.35
CA PRO A 15 113.91 -11.74 43.82
C PRO A 15 112.81 -11.62 44.93
N LYS A 16 112.01 -12.71 45.07
CA LYS A 16 111.34 -13.27 46.28
C LYS A 16 110.10 -12.49 46.83
N SER A 17 109.04 -13.10 47.39
CA SER A 17 108.81 -14.42 47.98
C SER A 17 107.29 -14.72 48.12
N ASN A 18 106.90 -16.01 48.12
CA ASN A 18 105.80 -16.64 48.91
C ASN A 18 104.35 -16.15 48.70
N SER A 19 103.27 -16.91 48.49
CA SER A 19 102.92 -18.35 48.44
C SER A 19 101.51 -18.44 47.81
N PRO A 20 101.09 -19.59 47.24
CA PRO A 20 99.75 -19.75 46.66
C PRO A 20 98.74 -20.22 47.73
N ILE A 21 97.64 -19.49 47.89
CA ILE A 21 96.44 -19.97 48.59
C ILE A 21 95.44 -20.44 47.53
N PRO A 22 94.97 -21.71 47.55
CA PRO A 22 93.90 -22.15 46.68
C PRO A 22 92.56 -21.66 47.26
N SER A 23 92.01 -20.60 46.65
CA SER A 23 90.64 -20.17 46.92
C SER A 23 89.68 -21.04 46.12
N ASN A 24 89.07 -22.03 46.79
CA ASN A 24 87.88 -22.74 46.31
C ASN A 24 86.68 -21.79 46.35
N GLY A 25 86.57 -20.92 45.35
CA GLY A 25 85.34 -20.19 45.03
C GLY A 25 84.43 -21.02 44.12
N PRO A 26 83.09 -20.86 44.19
CA PRO A 26 82.16 -21.56 43.33
C PRO A 26 82.47 -21.24 41.87
N ASN A 27 82.78 -22.30 41.12
CA ASN A 27 83.11 -22.27 39.71
C ASN A 27 81.88 -21.80 38.92
N THR A 28 81.75 -20.49 38.67
CA THR A 28 80.78 -19.95 37.71
C THR A 28 81.25 -20.30 36.31
N ARG A 29 81.07 -21.58 35.94
CA ARG A 29 81.33 -22.06 34.59
C ARG A 29 80.40 -21.30 33.65
N ARG A 30 80.98 -20.41 32.86
CA ARG A 30 80.31 -19.65 31.81
C ARG A 30 79.76 -20.64 30.78
N THR A 31 78.47 -20.95 30.84
CA THR A 31 77.80 -21.76 29.83
C THR A 31 77.61 -20.91 28.58
N THR A 32 78.33 -21.22 27.51
CA THR A 32 78.11 -20.61 26.19
C THR A 32 76.73 -21.03 25.71
N ARG A 33 75.75 -20.13 25.79
CA ARG A 33 74.35 -20.38 25.41
C ARG A 33 74.26 -20.36 23.88
N THR A 34 74.31 -21.52 23.23
CA THR A 34 74.01 -21.65 21.80
C THR A 34 72.50 -21.60 21.60
N ASN A 35 72.02 -20.62 20.83
CA ASN A 35 70.62 -20.56 20.42
C ASN A 35 70.39 -21.61 19.33
N ILE A 36 69.95 -22.80 19.74
CA ILE A 36 69.61 -23.90 18.84
C ILE A 36 68.15 -23.69 18.38
N SER A 37 67.90 -23.75 17.08
CA SER A 37 66.54 -23.59 16.54
C SER A 37 65.68 -24.84 16.75
N LEU A 38 64.35 -24.71 16.72
CA LEU A 38 63.42 -25.84 16.84
C LEU A 38 63.70 -26.94 15.79
N GLU A 39 63.96 -26.53 14.55
CA GLU A 39 64.26 -27.44 13.45
C GLU A 39 65.61 -28.15 13.63
N GLU A 40 66.59 -27.48 14.23
CA GLU A 40 67.89 -28.06 14.55
C GLU A 40 67.82 -29.08 15.70
N ILE A 41 66.95 -28.84 16.70
CA ILE A 41 66.62 -29.81 17.76
C ILE A 41 65.95 -31.05 17.15
N ILE A 42 65.03 -30.84 16.19
CA ILE A 42 64.33 -31.92 15.49
C ILE A 42 65.28 -32.68 14.55
N ALA A 43 66.33 -32.07 14.01
CA ALA A 43 67.30 -32.74 13.13
C ALA A 43 68.33 -33.63 13.87
N THR A 44 68.44 -33.53 15.19
CA THR A 44 69.44 -34.29 15.98
C THR A 44 69.07 -35.79 16.06
N PRO A 45 69.95 -36.75 15.69
CA PRO A 45 69.65 -38.19 15.77
C PRO A 45 69.18 -38.62 17.17
N SER A 46 68.02 -39.29 17.27
CA SER A 46 67.40 -39.72 18.53
C SER A 46 66.44 -40.90 18.30
N ASN A 47 65.73 -41.36 19.33
CA ASN A 47 64.67 -42.36 19.19
C ASN A 47 63.27 -41.74 18.98
N VAL A 48 63.18 -40.41 19.04
CA VAL A 48 61.95 -39.64 18.84
C VAL A 48 61.98 -39.02 17.45
N MET A 49 61.17 -39.51 16.51
CA MET A 49 61.23 -39.14 15.08
C MET A 49 60.00 -38.41 14.56
N ASP A 50 58.88 -38.54 15.24
CA ASP A 50 57.58 -37.99 14.86
C ASP A 50 56.79 -37.66 16.13
N THR A 51 55.61 -37.05 15.96
CA THR A 51 54.78 -36.68 17.11
C THR A 51 54.27 -37.91 17.86
N ASP A 52 53.98 -39.02 17.19
CA ASP A 52 53.47 -40.23 17.85
C ASP A 52 54.54 -40.92 18.72
N SER A 53 55.79 -40.97 18.26
CA SER A 53 56.93 -41.44 19.06
C SER A 53 57.29 -40.45 20.17
N ALA A 54 57.06 -39.15 19.98
CA ALA A 54 57.22 -38.15 21.03
C ALA A 54 56.23 -38.35 22.18
N GLU A 55 54.95 -38.56 21.87
CA GLU A 55 53.89 -38.83 22.85
C GLU A 55 54.20 -40.14 23.62
N LYS A 56 54.54 -41.22 22.89
CA LYS A 56 54.97 -42.51 23.50
C LYS A 56 56.22 -42.37 24.36
N PHE A 57 57.20 -41.58 23.93
CA PHE A 57 58.43 -41.35 24.68
C PHE A 57 58.13 -40.66 26.01
N LEU A 58 57.34 -39.58 26.01
CA LEU A 58 56.99 -38.86 27.23
C LEU A 58 56.15 -39.72 28.18
N ALA A 59 55.24 -40.54 27.66
CA ALA A 59 54.46 -41.50 28.44
C ALA A 59 55.36 -42.58 29.08
N SER A 60 56.28 -43.16 28.29
CA SER A 60 57.21 -44.20 28.78
C SER A 60 58.17 -43.70 29.86
N LYS A 61 58.44 -42.39 29.89
CA LYS A 61 59.28 -41.73 30.90
C LYS A 61 58.47 -41.19 32.08
N LEU A 62 57.16 -41.47 32.13
CA LEU A 62 56.24 -40.98 33.16
C LEU A 62 56.26 -39.45 33.29
N LEU A 63 56.61 -38.75 32.20
CA LEU A 63 56.60 -37.28 32.14
C LEU A 63 55.20 -36.75 31.82
N CYS A 64 54.32 -37.60 31.30
CA CYS A 64 52.91 -37.30 31.05
C CYS A 64 52.05 -38.57 31.17
N HIS A 65 50.74 -38.38 31.38
CA HIS A 65 49.77 -39.46 31.35
C HIS A 65 49.27 -39.71 29.92
N GLU A 66 49.10 -40.97 29.53
CA GLU A 66 48.53 -41.33 28.24
C GLU A 66 47.09 -40.80 28.10
N GLY A 67 46.76 -40.24 26.94
CA GLY A 67 45.42 -39.75 26.61
C GLY A 67 45.09 -38.33 27.11
N GLN A 68 45.98 -37.65 27.84
CA GLN A 68 45.77 -36.25 28.18
C GLN A 68 46.22 -35.32 27.04
N PRO A 69 45.43 -34.27 26.70
CA PRO A 69 45.87 -33.29 25.73
C PRO A 69 47.09 -32.52 26.27
N TYR A 70 48.13 -32.42 25.45
CA TYR A 70 49.29 -31.62 25.77
C TYR A 70 48.93 -30.15 25.64
N THR A 71 48.57 -29.47 26.73
CA THR A 71 48.42 -28.00 26.66
C THR A 71 49.79 -27.34 26.63
N LEU A 72 49.88 -26.08 26.17
CA LEU A 72 51.13 -25.32 26.23
C LEU A 72 51.70 -25.29 27.66
N THR A 73 50.82 -25.11 28.67
CA THR A 73 51.18 -25.16 30.09
C THR A 73 51.74 -26.52 30.50
N HIS A 74 51.15 -27.61 30.00
CA HIS A 74 51.65 -28.98 30.25
C HIS A 74 53.05 -29.17 29.64
N LEU A 75 53.27 -28.71 28.41
CA LEU A 75 54.57 -28.83 27.74
C LEU A 75 55.65 -27.99 28.42
N VAL A 76 55.33 -26.78 28.90
CA VAL A 76 56.24 -25.95 29.70
C VAL A 76 56.59 -26.63 31.02
N SER A 77 55.61 -27.24 31.69
CA SER A 77 55.83 -28.02 32.91
C SER A 77 56.76 -29.20 32.63
N ILE A 78 56.53 -29.97 31.56
CA ILE A 78 57.39 -31.09 31.16
C ILE A 78 58.83 -30.62 30.92
N LEU A 79 59.02 -29.53 30.17
CA LEU A 79 60.35 -28.94 29.95
C LEU A 79 61.01 -28.52 31.27
N PHE A 80 60.26 -27.90 32.18
CA PHE A 80 60.74 -27.51 33.49
C PHE A 80 61.21 -28.72 34.31
N HIS A 81 60.43 -29.81 34.35
CA HIS A 81 60.83 -31.05 35.03
C HIS A 81 62.07 -31.68 34.38
N ILE A 82 62.15 -31.71 33.04
CA ILE A 82 63.33 -32.19 32.31
C ILE A 82 64.59 -31.38 32.69
N THR A 83 64.48 -30.05 32.84
CA THR A 83 65.62 -29.22 33.25
C THR A 83 66.12 -29.53 34.67
N GLN A 84 65.21 -29.90 35.59
CA GLN A 84 65.57 -30.31 36.95
C GLN A 84 66.27 -31.68 37.01
N MET A 85 65.98 -32.57 36.06
CA MET A 85 66.61 -33.90 35.97
C MET A 85 68.02 -33.88 35.35
N SER A 86 68.48 -32.74 34.82
CA SER A 86 69.62 -32.64 33.90
C SER A 86 71.02 -32.74 34.52
N ALA A 87 71.14 -32.99 35.83
CA ALA A 87 72.44 -32.96 36.49
C ALA A 87 73.40 -34.12 36.12
N VAL A 88 72.92 -35.25 35.56
CA VAL A 88 73.75 -36.48 35.45
C VAL A 88 73.68 -37.26 34.10
N THR A 89 72.73 -37.02 33.18
CA THR A 89 72.69 -37.76 31.88
C THR A 89 72.25 -36.90 30.69
N PRO A 90 73.10 -36.69 29.66
CA PRO A 90 72.79 -35.79 28.54
C PRO A 90 71.82 -36.35 27.48
N VAL A 91 71.74 -37.67 27.27
CA VAL A 91 70.96 -38.27 26.17
C VAL A 91 69.43 -38.31 26.42
N PRO A 92 68.92 -38.60 27.63
CA PRO A 92 67.47 -38.59 27.90
C PRO A 92 66.83 -37.20 27.79
N VAL A 93 67.60 -36.15 28.12
CA VAL A 93 67.14 -34.76 28.13
C VAL A 93 66.91 -34.24 26.71
N THR A 94 67.84 -34.50 25.79
CA THR A 94 67.71 -34.06 24.39
C THR A 94 66.54 -34.74 23.68
N ALA A 95 66.32 -36.03 23.92
CA ALA A 95 65.16 -36.76 23.41
C ALA A 95 63.82 -36.21 23.94
N ALA A 96 63.77 -35.83 25.23
CA ALA A 96 62.58 -35.26 25.84
C ALA A 96 62.26 -33.83 25.33
N ILE A 97 63.29 -33.00 25.15
CA ILE A 97 63.15 -31.67 24.53
C ILE A 97 62.70 -31.81 23.07
N ARG A 98 63.25 -32.79 22.33
CA ARG A 98 62.83 -33.10 20.95
C ARG A 98 61.39 -33.59 20.89
N ALA A 99 60.95 -34.39 21.86
CA ALA A 99 59.55 -34.83 21.96
C ALA A 99 58.60 -33.64 22.14
N VAL A 100 58.90 -32.73 23.08
CA VAL A 100 58.11 -31.50 23.27
C VAL A 100 58.10 -30.64 22.01
N ALA A 101 59.24 -30.53 21.31
CA ALA A 101 59.33 -29.81 20.05
C ALA A 101 58.39 -30.35 18.96
N PHE A 102 58.31 -31.68 18.79
CA PHE A 102 57.39 -32.31 17.83
C PHE A 102 55.92 -32.09 18.17
N ILE A 103 55.56 -32.11 19.46
CA ILE A 103 54.18 -31.87 19.90
C ILE A 103 53.81 -30.39 19.70
N LEU A 104 54.71 -29.44 20.04
CA LEU A 104 54.50 -28.02 19.77
C LEU A 104 54.33 -27.74 18.27
N LYS A 105 55.14 -28.37 17.42
CA LYS A 105 55.02 -28.24 15.95
C LYS A 105 53.66 -28.69 15.43
N LYS A 106 53.14 -29.82 15.92
CA LYS A 106 51.78 -30.31 15.60
C LYS A 106 50.70 -29.32 16.05
N GLN A 107 50.81 -28.78 17.26
CA GLN A 107 49.83 -27.81 17.79
C GLN A 107 49.77 -26.52 17.00
N ILE A 108 50.93 -25.95 16.65
CA ILE A 108 51.01 -24.75 15.81
C ILE A 108 50.38 -25.04 14.44
N ALA A 109 50.65 -26.21 13.85
CA ALA A 109 50.04 -26.58 12.58
C ALA A 109 48.51 -26.72 12.68
N CYS A 110 47.99 -27.30 13.76
CA CYS A 110 46.55 -27.39 14.02
C CYS A 110 45.91 -26.01 14.20
N GLU A 111 46.50 -25.11 14.99
CA GLU A 111 45.99 -23.76 15.20
C GLU A 111 45.95 -22.94 13.90
N ILE A 112 46.98 -23.08 13.05
CA ILE A 112 47.01 -22.48 11.72
C ILE A 112 45.90 -23.06 10.83
N ALA A 113 45.67 -24.38 10.89
CA ALA A 113 44.60 -25.02 10.13
C ALA A 113 43.21 -24.56 10.59
N ASP A 114 42.97 -24.45 11.90
CA ASP A 114 41.71 -24.00 12.48
C ASP A 114 41.42 -22.53 12.12
N THR A 115 42.43 -21.67 12.24
CA THR A 115 42.29 -20.25 11.85
C THR A 115 42.07 -20.08 10.34
N ALA A 116 42.75 -20.87 9.50
CA ALA A 116 42.52 -20.88 8.07
C ALA A 116 41.10 -21.39 7.71
N ALA A 117 40.64 -22.45 8.38
CA ALA A 117 39.29 -22.99 8.21
C ALA A 117 38.23 -21.95 8.61
N GLN A 118 38.42 -21.26 9.74
CA GLN A 118 37.52 -20.20 10.17
C GLN A 118 37.46 -19.06 9.16
N ARG A 119 38.62 -18.59 8.67
CA ARG A 119 38.69 -17.52 7.67
C ARG A 119 38.01 -17.90 6.35
N LEU A 120 38.16 -19.15 5.91
CA LEU A 120 37.47 -19.67 4.73
C LEU A 120 35.97 -19.74 4.97
N ALA A 121 35.53 -20.23 6.13
CA ALA A 121 34.11 -20.29 6.48
C ALA A 121 33.47 -18.89 6.50
N ASP A 122 34.12 -17.90 7.11
CA ASP A 122 33.63 -16.52 7.16
C ASP A 122 33.58 -15.91 5.76
N THR A 123 34.60 -16.13 4.93
CA THR A 123 34.66 -15.60 3.56
C THR A 123 33.58 -16.20 2.67
N LEU A 124 33.39 -17.52 2.74
CA LEU A 124 32.34 -18.22 2.00
C LEU A 124 30.95 -17.79 2.45
N THR A 125 30.73 -17.66 3.76
CA THR A 125 29.45 -17.21 4.32
C THR A 125 29.11 -15.80 3.84
N ASN A 126 30.06 -14.87 3.92
CA ASN A 126 29.85 -13.50 3.48
C ASN A 126 29.61 -13.40 1.97
N SER A 127 30.43 -14.09 1.16
CA SER A 127 30.29 -14.08 -0.29
C SER A 127 28.98 -14.72 -0.76
N LEU A 128 28.60 -15.84 -0.14
CA LEU A 128 27.35 -16.53 -0.46
C LEU A 128 26.14 -15.71 -0.02
N SER A 129 26.18 -15.12 1.18
CA SER A 129 25.11 -14.25 1.68
C SER A 129 24.89 -13.06 0.75
N GLU A 130 25.96 -12.37 0.35
CA GLU A 130 25.89 -11.24 -0.57
C GLU A 130 25.35 -11.67 -1.95
N SER A 131 25.87 -12.77 -2.50
CA SER A 131 25.44 -13.29 -3.81
C SER A 131 23.96 -13.71 -3.84
N ILE A 132 23.52 -14.45 -2.82
CA ILE A 132 22.12 -14.89 -2.70
C ILE A 132 21.21 -13.68 -2.49
N THR A 133 21.59 -12.73 -1.63
CA THR A 133 20.78 -11.54 -1.38
C THR A 133 20.59 -10.72 -2.65
N ASN A 134 21.66 -10.46 -3.39
CA ASN A 134 21.58 -9.71 -4.64
C ASN A 134 20.71 -10.43 -5.69
N ARG A 135 20.90 -11.75 -5.86
CA ARG A 135 20.07 -12.54 -6.78
C ARG A 135 18.60 -12.58 -6.38
N LEU A 136 18.31 -12.68 -5.08
CA LEU A 136 16.94 -12.69 -4.57
C LEU A 136 16.27 -11.33 -4.80
N VAL A 137 16.99 -10.24 -4.56
CA VAL A 137 16.50 -8.87 -4.83
C VAL A 137 16.21 -8.70 -6.33
N ASP A 138 17.15 -9.06 -7.20
CA ASP A 138 16.95 -8.96 -8.65
C ASP A 138 15.76 -9.80 -9.12
N HIS A 139 15.63 -11.02 -8.60
CA HIS A 139 14.52 -11.90 -8.93
C HIS A 139 13.19 -11.36 -8.41
N ALA A 140 13.15 -10.83 -7.19
CA ALA A 140 11.96 -10.20 -6.62
C ALA A 140 11.55 -8.97 -7.42
N ILE A 141 12.50 -8.12 -7.83
CA ILE A 141 12.23 -6.97 -8.70
C ILE A 141 11.69 -7.43 -10.05
N ALA A 142 12.33 -8.41 -10.69
CA ALA A 142 11.89 -8.94 -11.99
C ALA A 142 10.49 -9.57 -11.94
N ALA A 143 10.14 -10.22 -10.84
CA ALA A 143 8.82 -10.84 -10.66
C ALA A 143 7.73 -9.83 -10.27
N LEU A 144 8.04 -8.86 -9.41
CA LEU A 144 7.08 -7.89 -8.88
C LEU A 144 6.87 -6.69 -9.80
N ALA A 145 7.88 -6.24 -10.54
CA ALA A 145 7.77 -5.04 -11.37
C ALA A 145 6.65 -5.14 -12.44
N PRO A 146 6.47 -6.26 -13.17
CA PRO A 146 5.36 -6.40 -14.12
C PRO A 146 4.00 -6.31 -13.42
N GLN A 147 3.84 -6.94 -12.25
CA GLN A 147 2.58 -6.91 -11.50
C GLN A 147 2.25 -5.50 -11.00
N VAL A 148 3.24 -4.76 -10.49
CA VAL A 148 3.05 -3.36 -10.08
C VAL A 148 2.67 -2.49 -11.27
N ALA A 149 3.27 -2.72 -12.44
CA ALA A 149 2.91 -2.00 -13.66
C ALA A 149 1.46 -2.28 -14.10
N GLU A 150 1.02 -3.55 -14.08
CA GLU A 150 -0.36 -3.93 -14.41
C GLU A 150 -1.38 -3.33 -13.45
N VAL A 151 -1.12 -3.40 -12.14
CA VAL A 151 -1.97 -2.78 -11.12
C VAL A 151 -2.06 -1.27 -11.33
N HIS A 152 -0.94 -0.62 -11.67
CA HIS A 152 -0.92 0.81 -11.95
C HIS A 152 -1.76 1.15 -13.19
N THR A 153 -1.63 0.40 -14.28
CA THR A 153 -2.44 0.57 -15.49
C THR A 153 -3.93 0.35 -15.22
N ALA A 154 -4.29 -0.70 -14.47
CA ALA A 154 -5.67 -0.96 -14.08
C ALA A 154 -6.24 0.17 -13.22
N SER A 155 -5.45 0.70 -12.28
CA SER A 155 -5.82 1.85 -11.45
C SER A 155 -6.07 3.11 -12.29
N GLN A 156 -5.25 3.39 -13.31
CA GLN A 156 -5.46 4.52 -14.22
C GLN A 156 -6.72 4.35 -15.08
N ALA A 157 -6.98 3.13 -15.56
CA ALA A 157 -8.18 2.84 -16.33
C ALA A 157 -9.44 3.06 -15.48
N LEU A 158 -9.45 2.57 -14.24
CA LEU A 158 -10.55 2.78 -13.30
C LEU A 158 -10.78 4.27 -13.00
N ALA A 159 -9.71 5.04 -12.77
CA ALA A 159 -9.81 6.48 -12.56
C ALA A 159 -10.44 7.20 -13.75
N LYS A 160 -10.06 6.84 -14.98
CA LYS A 160 -10.68 7.39 -16.20
C LYS A 160 -12.15 7.02 -16.32
N THR A 161 -12.52 5.78 -16.02
CA THR A 161 -13.93 5.34 -16.04
C THR A 161 -14.75 6.05 -14.98
N ALA A 162 -14.22 6.23 -13.77
CA ALA A 162 -14.89 6.98 -12.70
C ALA A 162 -15.13 8.44 -13.12
N GLN A 163 -14.11 9.10 -13.68
CA GLN A 163 -14.24 10.47 -14.18
C GLN A 163 -15.25 10.58 -15.34
N GLN A 164 -15.26 9.61 -16.25
CA GLN A 164 -16.24 9.57 -17.34
C GLN A 164 -17.67 9.40 -16.81
N ALA A 165 -17.86 8.53 -15.82
CA ALA A 165 -19.15 8.33 -15.17
C ALA A 165 -19.64 9.61 -14.47
N GLU A 166 -18.74 10.31 -13.76
CA GLU A 166 -19.03 11.60 -13.11
C GLU A 166 -19.46 12.66 -14.13
N ASN A 167 -18.71 12.84 -15.22
CA ASN A 167 -19.07 13.78 -16.29
C ASN A 167 -20.43 13.45 -16.93
N THR A 168 -20.73 12.17 -17.10
CA THR A 168 -22.02 11.71 -17.64
C THR A 168 -23.16 12.03 -16.67
N LEU A 169 -22.94 11.82 -15.37
CA LEU A 169 -23.92 12.14 -14.33
C LEU A 169 -24.19 13.64 -14.26
N ILE A 170 -23.15 14.48 -14.26
CA ILE A 170 -23.29 15.94 -14.27
C ILE A 170 -24.12 16.39 -15.48
N SER A 171 -23.77 15.94 -16.69
CA SER A 171 -24.53 16.29 -17.90
C SER A 171 -25.99 15.81 -17.84
N SER A 172 -26.24 14.63 -17.27
CA SER A 172 -27.59 14.10 -17.10
C SER A 172 -28.41 14.90 -16.09
N LEU A 173 -27.77 15.38 -15.02
CA LEU A 173 -28.38 16.20 -13.99
C LEU A 173 -28.76 17.57 -14.55
N ASP A 174 -27.85 18.23 -15.26
CA ASP A 174 -28.12 19.52 -15.92
C ASP A 174 -29.32 19.42 -16.88
N LYS A 175 -29.40 18.30 -17.62
CA LYS A 175 -30.53 18.02 -18.52
C LYS A 175 -31.83 17.81 -17.75
N ALA A 176 -31.80 17.08 -16.64
CA ALA A 176 -32.97 16.85 -15.80
C ALA A 176 -33.47 18.14 -15.15
N GLU A 177 -32.56 18.99 -14.66
CA GLU A 177 -32.89 20.30 -14.10
C GLU A 177 -33.52 21.23 -15.15
N CYS A 178 -32.97 21.25 -16.37
CA CYS A 178 -33.52 22.01 -17.48
C CYS A 178 -34.96 21.57 -17.82
N LEU A 179 -35.19 20.25 -17.93
CA LEU A 179 -36.53 19.70 -18.19
C LEU A 179 -37.50 20.01 -17.06
N HIS A 180 -37.06 19.92 -15.80
CA HIS A 180 -37.88 20.27 -14.64
C HIS A 180 -38.27 21.75 -14.64
N ARG A 181 -37.36 22.65 -15.02
CA ARG A 181 -37.66 24.07 -15.16
C ARG A 181 -38.73 24.30 -16.23
N ILE A 182 -38.58 23.71 -17.42
CA ILE A 182 -39.56 23.82 -18.52
C ILE A 182 -40.94 23.32 -18.07
N ALA A 183 -41.01 22.14 -17.44
CA ALA A 183 -42.27 21.57 -16.97
C ALA A 183 -42.93 22.42 -15.88
N ARG A 184 -42.13 23.10 -15.05
CA ARG A 184 -42.63 24.04 -14.04
C ARG A 184 -43.23 25.28 -14.69
N ASP A 185 -42.54 25.85 -15.67
CA ASP A 185 -42.99 27.04 -16.39
C ASP A 185 -44.29 26.75 -17.15
N GLU A 186 -44.37 25.61 -17.85
CA GLU A 186 -45.59 25.15 -18.54
C GLU A 186 -46.78 24.98 -17.58
N ARG A 187 -46.54 24.43 -16.38
CA ARG A 187 -47.59 24.33 -15.36
C ARG A 187 -48.09 25.70 -14.90
N THR A 188 -47.19 26.66 -14.70
CA THR A 188 -47.59 28.02 -14.29
C THR A 188 -48.37 28.76 -15.37
N GLU A 189 -48.01 28.57 -16.65
CA GLU A 189 -48.78 29.12 -17.77
C GLU A 189 -50.17 28.48 -17.86
N GLN A 190 -50.26 27.16 -17.68
CA GLN A 190 -51.53 26.45 -17.71
C GLN A 190 -52.43 26.84 -16.52
N GLU A 191 -51.87 26.97 -15.32
CA GLU A 191 -52.60 27.45 -14.14
C GLU A 191 -53.12 28.88 -14.32
N GLY A 192 -52.31 29.76 -14.92
CA GLY A 192 -52.76 31.11 -15.30
C GLY A 192 -53.91 31.09 -16.32
N GLY A 193 -53.82 30.23 -17.34
CA GLY A 193 -54.90 30.06 -18.33
C GLY A 193 -56.20 29.54 -17.71
N VAL A 194 -56.12 28.59 -16.78
CA VAL A 194 -57.27 28.05 -16.04
C VAL A 194 -57.87 29.12 -15.13
N SER A 195 -57.06 29.93 -14.43
CA SER A 195 -57.54 31.04 -13.60
C SER A 195 -58.33 32.05 -14.42
N ILE A 196 -57.79 32.48 -15.57
CA ILE A 196 -58.47 33.43 -16.48
C ILE A 196 -59.79 32.83 -17.01
N ALA A 197 -59.79 31.55 -17.36
CA ALA A 197 -61.00 30.88 -17.83
C ALA A 197 -62.07 30.77 -16.72
N ALA A 198 -61.65 30.51 -15.48
CA ALA A 198 -62.54 30.47 -14.32
C ALA A 198 -63.13 31.87 -14.01
N GLU A 199 -62.31 32.92 -14.02
CA GLU A 199 -62.77 34.31 -13.86
C GLU A 199 -63.80 34.70 -14.94
N ARG A 200 -63.56 34.34 -16.20
CA ARG A 200 -64.53 34.58 -17.29
C ARG A 200 -65.82 33.79 -17.12
N LEU A 201 -65.74 32.56 -16.60
CA LEU A 201 -66.92 31.75 -16.32
C LEU A 201 -67.74 32.35 -15.18
N GLU A 202 -67.08 32.85 -14.13
CA GLU A 202 -67.70 33.55 -13.01
C GLU A 202 -68.41 34.83 -13.49
N GLU A 203 -67.73 35.68 -14.27
CA GLU A 203 -68.32 36.89 -14.85
C GLU A 203 -69.55 36.58 -15.74
N ALA A 204 -69.47 35.53 -16.56
CA ALA A 204 -70.59 35.09 -17.38
C ALA A 204 -71.77 34.56 -16.54
N ALA A 205 -71.49 33.84 -15.44
CA ALA A 205 -72.51 33.36 -14.54
C ALA A 205 -73.22 34.51 -13.81
N ASP A 206 -72.49 35.53 -13.36
CA ASP A 206 -73.04 36.73 -12.73
C ASP A 206 -73.92 37.53 -13.71
N ALA A 207 -73.50 37.65 -14.97
CA ALA A 207 -74.28 38.28 -16.02
C ALA A 207 -75.61 37.53 -16.29
N LEU A 208 -75.55 36.19 -16.37
CA LEU A 208 -76.75 35.36 -16.52
C LEU A 208 -77.68 35.47 -15.32
N TYR A 209 -77.14 35.46 -14.10
CA TYR A 209 -77.92 35.63 -12.88
C TYR A 209 -78.67 36.97 -12.87
N THR A 210 -77.97 38.05 -13.19
CA THR A 210 -78.57 39.40 -13.31
C THR A 210 -79.69 39.41 -14.35
N SER A 211 -79.46 38.81 -15.53
CA SER A 211 -80.48 38.71 -16.58
C SER A 211 -81.71 37.90 -16.14
N VAL A 212 -81.53 36.80 -15.40
CA VAL A 212 -82.64 36.00 -14.87
C VAL A 212 -83.46 36.79 -13.84
N VAL A 213 -82.79 37.55 -12.97
CA VAL A 213 -83.47 38.45 -12.02
C VAL A 213 -84.27 39.52 -12.75
N ASP A 214 -83.74 40.09 -13.82
CA ASP A 214 -84.46 41.06 -14.66
C ASP A 214 -85.68 40.44 -15.35
N CYS A 215 -85.55 39.25 -15.92
CA CYS A 215 -86.69 38.51 -16.47
C CYS A 215 -87.75 38.22 -15.41
N GLN A 216 -87.34 37.81 -14.21
CA GLN A 216 -88.24 37.58 -13.09
C GLN A 216 -88.98 38.86 -12.69
N ASN A 217 -88.29 40.00 -12.65
CA ASN A 217 -88.89 41.30 -12.37
C ASN A 217 -89.87 41.71 -13.48
N ALA A 218 -89.53 41.50 -14.75
CA ALA A 218 -90.43 41.77 -15.88
C ALA A 218 -91.71 40.90 -15.80
N ILE A 219 -91.58 39.61 -15.48
CA ILE A 219 -92.73 38.71 -15.26
C ILE A 219 -93.61 39.22 -14.12
N LYS A 220 -93.01 39.63 -12.99
CA LYS A 220 -93.75 40.20 -11.84
C LYS A 220 -94.54 41.45 -12.25
N VAL A 221 -93.99 42.31 -13.11
CA VAL A 221 -94.68 43.51 -13.62
C VAL A 221 -95.79 43.17 -14.60
N LEU A 222 -95.62 42.15 -15.45
CA LEU A 222 -96.60 41.74 -16.45
C LEU A 222 -97.78 40.94 -15.88
N THR A 223 -97.56 40.19 -14.80
CA THR A 223 -98.56 39.27 -14.21
C THR A 223 -99.90 39.98 -13.89
N PRO A 224 -99.93 41.14 -13.18
CA PRO A 224 -101.19 41.83 -12.91
C PRO A 224 -101.93 42.32 -14.17
N SER A 225 -101.18 42.68 -15.22
CA SER A 225 -101.76 43.12 -16.49
C SER A 225 -102.45 41.94 -17.21
N LEU A 226 -101.84 40.76 -17.16
CA LEU A 226 -102.43 39.53 -17.68
C LEU A 226 -103.68 39.14 -16.90
N ASP A 227 -103.67 39.24 -15.57
CA ASP A 227 -104.84 38.97 -14.73
C ASP A 227 -106.01 39.88 -15.11
N VAL A 228 -105.76 41.19 -15.28
CA VAL A 228 -106.77 42.16 -15.73
C VAL A 228 -107.31 41.82 -17.12
N MET A 229 -106.46 41.41 -18.06
CA MET A 229 -106.90 41.00 -19.39
C MET A 229 -107.74 39.71 -19.34
N GLN A 230 -107.34 38.74 -18.51
CA GLN A 230 -108.09 37.51 -18.31
C GLN A 230 -109.47 37.78 -17.70
N ASP A 231 -109.56 38.66 -16.70
CA ASP A 231 -110.83 39.09 -16.12
C ASP A 231 -111.73 39.77 -17.16
N ARG A 232 -111.16 40.62 -18.01
CA ARG A 232 -111.88 41.23 -19.14
C ARG A 232 -112.41 40.18 -20.12
N ILE A 233 -111.59 39.19 -20.49
CA ILE A 233 -112.00 38.10 -21.40
C ILE A 233 -113.11 37.28 -20.76
N ASN A 234 -112.98 36.91 -19.49
CA ASN A 234 -114.02 36.18 -18.75
C ASN A 234 -115.33 36.97 -18.73
N HIS A 235 -115.26 38.29 -18.53
CA HIS A 235 -116.42 39.15 -18.53
C HIS A 235 -117.09 39.23 -19.92
N LEU A 236 -116.30 39.39 -20.99
CA LEU A 236 -116.79 39.35 -22.38
C LEU A 236 -117.43 38.01 -22.74
N SER A 237 -116.83 36.90 -22.31
CA SER A 237 -117.37 35.55 -22.50
C SER A 237 -118.74 35.40 -21.83
N THR A 238 -118.89 35.87 -20.59
CA THR A 238 -120.20 35.86 -19.90
C THR A 238 -121.25 36.74 -20.61
N GLN A 239 -120.85 37.87 -21.21
CA GLN A 239 -121.76 38.69 -22.03
C GLN A 239 -122.21 37.93 -23.29
N MET A 240 -121.28 37.28 -24.00
CA MET A 240 -121.61 36.58 -25.25
C MET A 240 -122.51 35.35 -25.04
N LEU A 241 -122.27 34.53 -24.02
CA LEU A 241 -123.15 33.39 -23.71
C LEU A 241 -124.57 33.80 -23.27
N SER A 242 -124.77 35.07 -22.90
CA SER A 242 -126.08 35.62 -22.52
C SER A 242 -126.87 36.21 -23.69
N THR A 243 -126.39 36.07 -24.93
CA THR A 243 -127.02 36.66 -26.13
C THR A 243 -127.72 35.56 -26.97
N PRO A 244 -129.03 35.65 -27.26
CA PRO A 244 -129.73 34.67 -28.11
C PRO A 244 -129.21 34.69 -29.56
N PRO A 245 -129.35 33.58 -30.32
CA PRO A 245 -128.66 33.39 -31.59
C PRO A 245 -129.21 34.34 -32.66
N PRO A 246 -128.37 35.09 -33.37
CA PRO A 246 -128.72 35.69 -34.64
C PRO A 246 -128.10 34.91 -35.79
N THR A 247 -128.94 34.81 -36.81
CA THR A 247 -128.76 34.22 -38.14
C THR A 247 -127.66 34.92 -38.96
N GLN A 248 -126.87 34.11 -39.68
CA GLN A 248 -126.15 34.31 -40.96
C GLN A 248 -125.58 35.70 -41.36
N VAL A 249 -124.35 35.72 -41.90
CA VAL A 249 -124.00 35.97 -43.35
C VAL A 249 -122.48 36.27 -43.51
N HIS A 250 -121.86 35.58 -44.49
CA HIS A 250 -120.61 35.79 -45.26
C HIS A 250 -119.82 37.12 -45.09
N THR A 251 -118.47 37.23 -45.12
CA THR A 251 -117.48 36.87 -46.18
C THR A 251 -116.03 37.26 -45.72
N PRO A 252 -114.92 36.88 -46.43
CA PRO A 252 -113.55 36.73 -45.92
C PRO A 252 -112.62 37.96 -46.11
N PRO A 253 -111.44 38.01 -45.43
CA PRO A 253 -110.18 38.16 -46.17
C PRO A 253 -108.99 37.37 -45.55
N THR A 254 -108.21 36.66 -46.38
CA THR A 254 -106.86 37.03 -46.85
C THR A 254 -105.72 36.71 -45.87
N TYR A 255 -105.15 35.52 -46.04
CA TYR A 255 -103.86 35.12 -45.47
C TYR A 255 -102.72 35.88 -46.17
N SER A 256 -101.89 36.58 -45.40
CA SER A 256 -100.64 37.14 -45.89
C SER A 256 -99.46 36.29 -45.41
N THR A 257 -98.77 35.73 -46.38
CA THR A 257 -97.59 34.87 -46.26
C THR A 257 -96.37 35.73 -45.91
N VAL A 258 -95.76 35.52 -44.74
CA VAL A 258 -94.42 36.06 -44.45
C VAL A 258 -93.43 34.92 -44.41
N ALA A 259 -92.46 35.03 -45.31
CA ALA A 259 -91.40 34.10 -45.60
C ALA A 259 -90.44 33.90 -44.42
N ALA A 260 -90.17 32.64 -44.07
CA ALA A 260 -89.00 32.25 -43.29
C ALA A 260 -87.81 32.10 -44.25
N ALA A 261 -86.96 33.13 -44.33
CA ALA A 261 -85.69 33.07 -45.04
C ALA A 261 -84.53 33.09 -44.04
N HIS A 262 -83.51 32.29 -44.38
CA HIS A 262 -82.12 32.33 -43.93
C HIS A 262 -81.74 31.71 -42.58
N LEU A 263 -81.26 30.46 -42.67
CA LEU A 263 -80.12 29.96 -41.88
C LEU A 263 -78.98 29.57 -42.85
N PRO A 264 -77.77 30.15 -42.74
CA PRO A 264 -76.57 29.64 -43.40
C PRO A 264 -75.90 28.51 -42.58
N PRO A 265 -74.98 27.74 -43.20
CA PRO A 265 -74.63 26.38 -42.78
C PRO A 265 -73.58 26.33 -41.66
N LYS A 266 -73.65 25.28 -40.83
CA LYS A 266 -72.61 24.88 -39.88
C LYS A 266 -71.37 24.39 -40.63
N GLU A 267 -70.29 25.16 -40.58
CA GLU A 267 -68.97 24.72 -41.03
C GLU A 267 -68.35 23.72 -40.04
N SER A 268 -68.16 22.51 -40.58
CA SER A 268 -67.09 21.54 -40.36
C SER A 268 -66.27 21.60 -39.06
N LEU A 269 -66.52 20.59 -38.22
CA LEU A 269 -65.49 19.87 -37.46
C LEU A 269 -64.37 19.35 -38.38
N HIS A 270 -63.12 19.62 -38.01
CA HIS A 270 -62.03 18.63 -37.77
C HIS A 270 -60.65 19.21 -38.11
N SER A 271 -59.82 19.40 -37.10
CA SER A 271 -58.38 19.15 -37.23
C SER A 271 -57.80 18.67 -35.90
N LEU A 272 -57.50 17.36 -35.83
CA LEU A 272 -56.57 16.79 -34.86
C LEU A 272 -55.13 17.13 -35.28
N PRO A 273 -54.19 17.38 -34.37
CA PRO A 273 -52.76 17.31 -34.67
C PRO A 273 -52.17 15.93 -34.38
N PRO A 274 -51.14 15.50 -35.15
CA PRO A 274 -50.58 14.16 -35.07
C PRO A 274 -49.51 14.00 -33.97
N SER A 275 -49.59 12.81 -33.37
CA SER A 275 -48.58 12.01 -32.70
C SER A 275 -47.11 12.46 -32.75
N LEU A 276 -46.58 12.70 -31.55
CA LEU A 276 -45.18 12.58 -31.14
C LEU A 276 -44.56 11.26 -31.60
N THR A 277 -43.47 11.33 -32.37
CA THR A 277 -42.60 10.19 -32.62
C THR A 277 -41.27 10.42 -31.90
N LYS A 278 -41.02 9.61 -30.87
CA LYS A 278 -39.71 9.42 -30.25
C LYS A 278 -38.85 8.52 -31.13
N ARG A 279 -37.61 8.92 -31.40
CA ARG A 279 -36.42 8.07 -31.33
C ARG A 279 -35.20 8.94 -31.05
#